data_AF-X1D9E0-F1
#
_entry.id   AF-X1D9E0-F1
#
_cell.length_a   1.000
_cell.length_b   1.000
_cell.length_c   1.000
_cell.angle_alpha   90.00
_cell.angle_beta   90.00
_cell.angle_gamma   90.00
#
_symmetry.space_group_name_H-M   'P 1'
#
loop_
_entity.id
_entity.type
_entity.pdbx_description
1 polymer ?
#
loop_
_entity_poly.entity_id
_entity_poly.type
_entity_poly.pdbx_seq_one_letter_code
_entity_poly.pdbx_strand_id
1 'polypeptide(L)'
;MIRMTELETQSTKKEKSKYEIIRTTISLCPECMKHVPAEIIVDPETNWVMMVKNCKDHGEFKDKLSINPDDYKWQQTITDDIGSTINNSTQPEYTSSGIKEVNKGCPYDCGLCSNHKSAPNICLIDITNRCNLACPICFANASAKGYVVEPTFEELVRIMEHFRSMEPIPAVLLQLSGG
;
A
#
# COMPACT_ATOMS: atom_id res chain seq x y z
N MET A 1 49.19 30.78 3.34
CA MET A 1 48.53 30.19 4.53
C MET A 1 47.10 30.68 4.48
N ILE A 2 46.08 29.89 4.18
CA ILE A 2 45.68 28.60 4.75
C ILE A 2 45.07 27.73 3.63
N ARG A 3 45.21 26.41 3.82
CA ARG A 3 45.05 25.31 2.87
C ARG A 3 43.61 25.11 2.38
N MET A 4 43.51 24.77 1.10
CA MET A 4 42.44 23.98 0.52
C MET A 4 42.31 22.67 1.30
N THR A 5 41.11 22.34 1.78
CA THR A 5 40.77 20.99 2.23
C THR A 5 39.67 20.45 1.33
N GLU A 6 40.11 19.58 0.45
CA GLU A 6 39.33 18.68 -0.38
C GLU A 6 38.43 17.84 0.53
N LEU A 7 37.11 18.03 0.41
CA LEU A 7 36.13 17.06 0.91
C LEU A 7 36.08 15.94 -0.13
N GLU A 8 36.84 14.89 0.15
CA GLU A 8 36.87 13.64 -0.61
C GLU A 8 35.45 13.10 -0.77
N THR A 9 34.92 13.20 -1.98
CA THR A 9 33.76 12.43 -2.44
C THR A 9 34.19 10.97 -2.53
N GLN A 10 33.98 10.22 -1.44
CA GLN A 10 34.05 8.77 -1.47
C GLN A 10 32.93 8.23 -2.36
N SER A 11 33.26 8.08 -3.64
CA SER A 11 32.51 7.31 -4.62
C SER A 11 32.49 5.85 -4.17
N THR A 12 31.40 5.44 -3.52
CA THR A 12 31.12 4.04 -3.22
C THR A 12 30.93 3.31 -4.55
N LYS A 13 31.94 2.53 -4.95
CA LYS A 13 31.88 1.55 -6.04
C LYS A 13 30.67 0.63 -5.80
N LYS A 14 29.61 0.82 -6.58
CA LYS A 14 28.46 -0.09 -6.63
C LYS A 14 28.96 -1.40 -7.26
N GLU A 15 29.12 -2.45 -6.45
CA GLU A 15 29.25 -3.81 -6.97
C GLU A 15 28.04 -4.08 -7.89
N LYS A 16 28.30 -4.59 -9.10
CA LYS A 16 27.24 -4.96 -10.03
C LYS A 16 26.39 -6.05 -9.36
N SER A 17 25.11 -5.78 -9.12
CA SER A 17 24.18 -6.77 -8.55
C SER A 17 24.19 -8.03 -9.41
N LYS A 18 24.18 -9.20 -8.76
CA LYS A 18 24.26 -10.53 -9.38
C LYS A 18 23.01 -10.90 -10.21
N TYR A 19 22.01 -10.03 -10.24
CA TYR A 19 20.67 -10.25 -10.77
C TYR A 19 20.08 -8.94 -11.33
N GLU A 20 19.10 -9.07 -12.23
CA GLU A 20 18.34 -7.95 -12.79
C GLU A 20 17.41 -7.36 -11.72
N ILE A 21 17.63 -6.10 -11.35
CA ILE A 21 16.73 -5.35 -10.47
C ILE A 21 15.72 -4.62 -11.34
N ILE A 22 14.43 -4.97 -11.22
CA ILE A 22 13.32 -4.32 -11.91
C ILE A 22 13.04 -2.95 -11.28
N ARG A 23 12.92 -2.90 -9.95
CA ARG A 23 12.74 -1.65 -9.18
C ARG A 23 13.07 -1.84 -7.71
N THR A 24 13.20 -0.74 -6.99
CA THR A 24 13.32 -0.74 -5.53
C THR A 24 12.02 -0.23 -4.89
N THR A 25 11.76 -0.65 -3.65
CA THR A 25 10.60 -0.24 -2.87
C THR A 25 10.88 -0.37 -1.37
N ILE A 26 9.90 -0.08 -0.53
CA ILE A 26 9.93 -0.31 0.91
C ILE A 26 8.94 -1.43 1.21
N SER A 27 9.34 -2.36 2.07
CA SER A 27 8.49 -3.45 2.56
C SER A 27 8.48 -3.46 4.09
N LEU A 28 7.78 -4.44 4.67
CA LEU A 28 7.75 -4.69 6.11
C LEU A 28 8.50 -6.00 6.42
N CYS A 29 9.30 -5.97 7.48
CA CYS A 29 9.86 -7.18 8.05
C CYS A 29 8.72 -8.06 8.59
N PRO A 30 8.67 -9.36 8.25
CA PRO A 30 7.58 -10.26 8.68
C PRO A 30 7.60 -10.54 10.19
N GLU A 31 8.74 -10.33 10.86
CA GLU A 31 8.89 -10.56 12.30
C GLU A 31 8.56 -9.32 13.12
N CYS A 32 9.20 -8.18 12.83
CA CYS A 32 9.07 -6.98 13.64
C CYS A 32 8.21 -5.86 13.04
N MET A 33 7.69 -6.04 11.82
CA MET A 33 6.81 -5.08 11.13
C MET A 33 7.42 -3.67 10.94
N LYS A 34 8.75 -3.56 11.00
CA LYS A 34 9.49 -2.33 10.67
C LYS A 34 9.66 -2.18 9.16
N HIS A 35 9.77 -0.94 8.70
CA HIS A 35 10.19 -0.65 7.32
C HIS A 35 11.57 -1.20 7.02
N VAL A 36 11.67 -1.87 5.87
CA VAL A 36 12.91 -2.40 5.34
C VAL A 36 13.03 -2.07 3.86
N PRO A 37 14.24 -1.76 3.36
CA PRO A 37 14.46 -1.62 1.92
C PRO A 37 14.19 -2.97 1.24
N ALA A 38 13.58 -2.90 0.06
CA ALA A 38 13.29 -4.06 -0.74
C ALA A 38 13.63 -3.83 -2.22
N GLU A 39 14.08 -4.87 -2.88
CA GLU A 39 14.38 -4.91 -4.31
C GLU A 39 13.45 -5.92 -4.97
N ILE A 40 12.84 -5.53 -6.08
CA ILE A 40 12.08 -6.45 -6.93
C ILE A 40 13.01 -6.87 -8.05
N ILE A 41 13.27 -8.18 -8.14
CA ILE A 41 14.32 -8.75 -8.98
C ILE A 41 13.76 -9.89 -9.83
N VAL A 42 14.43 -10.18 -10.94
CA VAL A 42 14.31 -11.49 -11.58
C VAL A 42 15.34 -12.42 -10.94
N ASP A 43 14.84 -13.43 -10.25
CA ASP A 43 15.66 -14.41 -9.58
C ASP A 43 16.37 -15.32 -10.61
N PRO A 44 17.71 -15.44 -10.59
CA PRO A 44 18.45 -16.16 -11.62
C PRO A 44 18.31 -17.68 -11.54
N GLU A 45 17.89 -18.23 -10.40
CA GLU A 45 17.73 -19.68 -10.21
C GLU A 45 16.36 -20.15 -10.68
N THR A 46 15.33 -19.34 -10.42
CA THR A 46 13.93 -19.70 -10.69
C THR A 46 13.33 -18.99 -11.92
N ASN A 47 13.97 -17.91 -12.39
CA ASN A 47 13.43 -16.99 -13.39
C ASN A 47 12.08 -16.36 -12.97
N TRP A 48 11.81 -16.26 -11.67
CA TRP A 48 10.61 -15.63 -11.12
C TRP A 48 10.88 -14.19 -10.68
N VAL A 49 9.82 -13.39 -10.59
CA VAL A 49 9.88 -12.08 -9.98
C VAL A 49 9.75 -12.23 -8.47
N MET A 50 10.80 -11.85 -7.76
CA MET A 50 10.89 -11.96 -6.31
C MET A 50 11.10 -10.58 -5.69
N MET A 51 10.53 -10.35 -4.51
CA MET A 51 10.89 -9.22 -3.64
C MET A 51 11.90 -9.70 -2.61
N VAL A 52 13.12 -9.19 -2.69
CA VAL A 52 14.17 -9.41 -1.68
C VAL A 52 14.13 -8.24 -0.72
N LYS A 53 14.02 -8.52 0.58
CA LYS A 53 13.99 -7.50 1.64
C LYS A 53 14.98 -7.87 2.73
N ASN A 54 15.71 -6.88 3.26
CA ASN A 54 16.73 -7.12 4.28
C ASN A 54 16.43 -6.33 5.56
N CYS A 55 16.14 -7.04 6.64
CA CYS A 55 15.97 -6.48 7.97
C CYS A 55 17.30 -6.55 8.74
N LYS A 56 17.73 -5.43 9.33
CA LYS A 56 18.94 -5.38 10.16
C LYS A 56 18.91 -6.37 11.34
N ASP A 57 17.71 -6.63 11.86
CA ASP A 57 17.51 -7.46 13.06
C ASP A 57 17.24 -8.94 12.71
N HIS A 58 16.58 -9.22 11.58
CA HIS A 58 16.07 -10.56 11.24
C HIS A 58 16.60 -11.14 9.92
N GLY A 59 17.49 -10.42 9.23
CA GLY A 59 18.14 -10.87 8.00
C GLY A 59 17.31 -10.70 6.72
N GLU A 60 17.67 -11.46 5.70
CA GLU A 60 17.07 -11.43 4.37
C GLU A 60 15.81 -12.29 4.29
N PHE A 61 14.80 -11.79 3.59
CA PHE A 61 13.59 -12.51 3.23
C PHE A 61 13.33 -12.38 1.73
N LYS A 62 12.66 -13.38 1.17
CA LYS A 62 12.33 -13.46 -0.26
C LYS A 62 10.85 -13.80 -0.43
N ASP A 63 10.10 -12.89 -1.03
CA ASP A 63 8.68 -13.08 -1.31
C ASP A 63 8.45 -13.25 -2.83
N LYS A 64 7.69 -14.25 -3.24
CA LYS A 64 7.36 -14.46 -4.66
C LYS A 64 6.25 -13.51 -5.10
N LEU A 65 6.48 -12.74 -6.17
CA LEU A 65 5.50 -11.82 -6.74
C LEU A 65 4.86 -12.33 -8.03
N SER A 66 5.66 -12.87 -8.94
CA SER A 66 5.18 -13.40 -10.23
C SER A 66 6.09 -14.53 -10.70
N ILE A 67 5.52 -15.49 -11.44
CA ILE A 67 6.30 -16.55 -12.09
C ILE A 67 6.76 -16.18 -13.51
N ASN A 68 6.20 -15.10 -14.09
CA ASN A 68 6.54 -14.62 -15.43
C ASN A 68 7.09 -13.18 -15.34
N PRO A 69 8.40 -12.98 -15.57
CA PRO A 69 9.03 -11.66 -15.59
C PRO A 69 8.51 -10.74 -16.69
N ASP A 70 8.23 -11.27 -17.89
CA ASP A 70 7.81 -10.46 -19.03
C ASP A 70 6.41 -9.89 -18.79
N ASP A 71 5.48 -10.73 -18.31
CA ASP A 71 4.13 -10.28 -17.94
C ASP A 71 4.19 -9.23 -16.81
N TYR A 72 5.05 -9.43 -15.81
CA TYR A 72 5.21 -8.49 -14.70
C TYR A 72 5.70 -7.13 -15.17
N LYS A 73 6.71 -7.10 -16.06
CA LYS A 73 7.26 -5.88 -16.65
C LYS A 73 6.24 -5.18 -17.54
N TRP A 74 5.55 -5.94 -18.41
CA TRP A 74 4.50 -5.43 -19.27
C TRP A 74 3.35 -4.78 -18.47
N GLN A 75 2.92 -5.38 -17.36
CA GLN A 75 1.89 -4.79 -16.49
C GLN A 75 2.29 -3.41 -15.91
N GLN A 76 3.58 -3.07 -15.86
CA GLN A 76 4.02 -1.75 -15.41
C GLN A 76 3.89 -0.67 -16.50
N THR A 77 3.80 -1.05 -17.78
CA THR A 77 3.81 -0.12 -18.92
C THR A 77 2.54 -0.18 -19.77
N ILE A 78 1.76 -1.26 -19.67
CA ILE A 78 0.61 -1.54 -20.54
C ILE A 78 -0.33 -0.34 -20.70
N THR A 79 -0.64 0.37 -19.61
CA THR A 79 -1.56 1.52 -19.63
C THR A 79 -1.04 2.64 -20.53
N ASP A 80 0.26 2.90 -20.49
CA ASP A 80 0.94 3.87 -21.34
C ASP A 80 1.04 3.34 -22.79
N ASP A 81 1.43 2.07 -22.96
CA ASP A 81 1.64 1.42 -24.25
C ASP A 81 0.37 1.38 -25.11
N ILE A 82 -0.79 1.16 -24.50
CA ILE A 82 -2.08 1.15 -25.22
C ILE A 82 -2.73 2.54 -25.31
N GLY A 83 -2.08 3.58 -24.81
CA GLY A 83 -2.63 4.94 -24.79
C GLY A 83 -3.88 5.09 -23.93
N SER A 84 -4.07 4.22 -22.92
CA SER A 84 -5.20 4.25 -21.99
C SER A 84 -4.93 5.17 -20.78
N THR A 85 -3.97 6.07 -20.89
CA THR A 85 -3.71 7.11 -19.91
C THR A 85 -4.77 8.20 -20.02
N ILE A 86 -5.71 8.22 -19.08
CA ILE A 86 -6.63 9.34 -18.92
C ILE A 86 -5.92 10.36 -18.01
N ASN A 87 -5.59 11.55 -18.52
CA ASN A 87 -4.95 12.62 -17.74
C ASN A 87 -5.90 13.32 -16.75
N ASN A 88 -6.90 12.60 -16.25
CA ASN A 88 -7.82 13.09 -15.22
C ASN A 88 -7.46 12.39 -13.92
N SER A 89 -6.68 13.08 -13.08
CA SER A 89 -6.40 12.61 -11.73
C SER A 89 -7.72 12.42 -10.97
N THR A 90 -7.87 11.27 -10.33
CA THR A 90 -8.96 11.03 -9.38
C THR A 90 -8.46 11.08 -7.94
N GLN A 91 -7.22 11.54 -7.74
CA GLN A 91 -6.64 11.72 -6.41
C GLN A 91 -7.58 12.59 -5.56
N PRO A 92 -7.97 12.14 -4.36
CA PRO A 92 -8.73 12.96 -3.44
C PRO A 92 -7.94 14.18 -2.99
N GLU A 93 -8.51 15.36 -3.19
CA GLU A 93 -7.92 16.65 -2.82
C GLU A 93 -8.62 17.25 -1.60
N TYR A 94 -9.87 16.85 -1.35
CA TYR A 94 -10.66 17.33 -0.23
C TYR A 94 -11.60 16.24 0.31
N THR A 95 -11.82 16.25 1.62
CA THR A 95 -12.93 15.58 2.32
C THR A 95 -13.35 16.44 3.51
N SER A 96 -14.55 16.23 4.06
CA SER A 96 -15.02 16.91 5.27
C SER A 96 -14.13 16.65 6.50
N SER A 97 -13.37 15.56 6.52
CA SER A 97 -12.41 15.25 7.60
C SER A 97 -10.97 15.63 7.25
N GLY A 98 -10.76 16.27 6.09
CA GLY A 98 -9.45 16.68 5.58
C GLY A 98 -8.68 15.57 4.86
N ILE A 99 -7.63 15.98 4.15
CA ILE A 99 -6.57 15.08 3.66
C ILE A 99 -5.49 15.03 4.73
N LYS A 100 -5.14 13.82 5.17
CA LYS A 100 -4.20 13.59 6.27
C LYS A 100 -2.77 13.91 5.85
N GLU A 101 -2.05 14.64 6.69
CA GLU A 101 -0.62 14.87 6.49
C GLU A 101 0.20 13.60 6.76
N VAL A 102 1.27 13.43 5.99
CA VAL A 102 2.19 12.29 6.13
C VAL A 102 3.32 12.69 7.09
N ASN A 103 3.47 11.95 8.18
CA ASN A 103 4.45 12.22 9.24
C ASN A 103 5.47 11.07 9.40
N LYS A 104 5.00 9.87 9.73
CA LYS A 104 5.75 8.61 9.91
C LYS A 104 5.74 7.70 8.67
N GLY A 105 4.91 7.99 7.66
CA GLY A 105 4.76 7.22 6.42
C GLY A 105 3.79 6.04 6.54
N CYS A 106 3.40 5.46 5.40
CA CYS A 106 2.62 4.22 5.36
C CYS A 106 3.46 3.06 5.92
N PRO A 107 2.94 2.17 6.81
CA PRO A 107 1.55 2.06 7.24
C PRO A 107 1.22 2.81 8.55
N TYR A 108 2.19 3.49 9.17
CA TYR A 108 2.01 4.13 10.48
C TYR A 108 1.07 5.34 10.47
N ASP A 109 0.90 5.98 9.30
CA ASP A 109 -0.06 7.08 9.10
C ASP A 109 -1.23 6.67 8.20
N CYS A 110 -1.60 5.39 8.15
CA CYS A 110 -2.64 4.92 7.24
C CYS A 110 -3.95 5.72 7.39
N GLY A 111 -4.55 6.07 6.25
CA GLY A 111 -5.62 7.03 6.10
C GLY A 111 -5.47 7.81 4.79
N LEU A 112 -6.49 8.55 4.39
CA LEU A 112 -6.49 9.28 3.11
C LEU A 112 -5.45 10.42 3.12
N CYS A 113 -4.33 10.22 2.45
CA CYS A 113 -3.18 11.13 2.39
C CYS A 113 -2.72 11.35 0.93
N SER A 114 -1.71 12.20 0.73
CA SER A 114 -1.18 12.57 -0.60
C SER A 114 -0.63 11.40 -1.46
N ASN A 115 -0.39 10.23 -0.84
CA ASN A 115 -0.01 9.01 -1.54
C ASN A 115 -1.20 8.28 -2.18
N HIS A 116 -2.46 8.64 -1.88
CA HIS A 116 -3.64 8.05 -2.50
C HIS A 116 -3.90 8.70 -3.85
N LYS A 117 -3.66 7.96 -4.94
CA LYS A 117 -3.75 8.48 -6.31
C LYS A 117 -5.08 8.24 -7.01
N SER A 118 -5.98 7.52 -6.36
CA SER A 118 -7.27 7.16 -6.95
C SER A 118 -8.40 7.42 -5.97
N ALA A 119 -9.54 7.87 -6.51
CA ALA A 119 -10.75 8.05 -5.72
C ALA A 119 -11.26 6.70 -5.20
N PRO A 120 -11.88 6.66 -4.00
CA PRO A 120 -12.50 5.44 -3.53
C PRO A 120 -13.73 5.12 -4.38
N ASN A 121 -13.80 3.91 -4.90
CA ASN A 121 -14.96 3.45 -5.67
C ASN A 121 -16.13 3.02 -4.76
N ILE A 122 -15.81 2.46 -3.59
CA ILE A 122 -16.78 1.87 -2.67
C ILE A 122 -16.53 2.35 -1.24
N CYS A 123 -17.58 2.84 -0.61
CA CYS A 123 -17.67 3.00 0.83
C CYS A 123 -18.17 1.68 1.42
N LEU A 124 -17.34 0.99 2.21
CA LEU A 124 -17.72 -0.23 2.92
C LEU A 124 -17.89 0.11 4.39
N ILE A 125 -19.10 -0.12 4.92
CA ILE A 125 -19.43 0.17 6.32
C ILE A 125 -19.90 -1.12 6.98
N ASP A 126 -19.14 -1.59 7.98
CA ASP A 126 -19.59 -2.66 8.87
C ASP A 126 -20.62 -2.08 9.85
N ILE A 127 -21.90 -2.39 9.63
CA ILE A 127 -22.99 -1.90 10.50
C ILE A 127 -23.08 -2.68 11.81
N THR A 128 -22.58 -3.92 11.81
CA THR A 128 -22.42 -4.73 13.01
C THR A 128 -21.39 -5.83 12.79
N ASN A 129 -20.76 -6.34 13.84
CA ASN A 129 -20.06 -7.63 13.79
C ASN A 129 -20.80 -8.75 14.54
N ARG A 130 -22.09 -8.54 14.88
CA ARG A 130 -22.93 -9.57 15.50
C ARG A 130 -23.41 -10.57 14.45
N CYS A 131 -22.65 -11.63 14.25
CA CYS A 131 -23.04 -12.75 13.41
C CYS A 131 -23.64 -13.88 14.25
N ASN A 132 -24.74 -14.49 13.81
CA ASN A 132 -25.29 -15.71 14.41
C ASN A 132 -24.69 -16.99 13.81
N LEU A 133 -23.64 -16.87 12.97
CA LEU A 133 -22.89 -17.98 12.39
C LEU A 133 -21.44 -17.98 12.89
N ALA A 134 -20.77 -19.12 12.70
CA ALA A 134 -19.36 -19.33 13.00
C ALA A 134 -18.65 -19.96 11.79
N CYS A 135 -18.75 -19.30 10.64
CA CYS A 135 -18.21 -19.83 9.39
C CYS A 135 -16.69 -19.97 9.48
N PRO A 136 -16.11 -21.16 9.27
CA PRO A 136 -14.67 -21.39 9.38
C PRO A 136 -13.84 -20.64 8.31
N ILE A 137 -14.52 -20.12 7.28
CA ILE A 137 -13.94 -19.34 6.19
C ILE A 137 -14.14 -17.82 6.37
N CYS A 138 -14.76 -17.37 7.47
CA CYS A 138 -15.06 -15.95 7.68
C CYS A 138 -13.78 -15.16 7.95
N PHE A 139 -13.33 -14.37 6.97
CA PHE A 139 -12.18 -13.47 7.12
C PHE A 139 -12.38 -12.47 8.27
N ALA A 140 -13.60 -11.93 8.42
CA ALA A 140 -13.91 -10.99 9.50
C ALA A 140 -13.92 -11.67 10.89
N ASN A 141 -14.05 -13.00 10.95
CA ASN A 141 -14.18 -13.79 12.18
C ASN A 141 -15.10 -13.11 13.22
N ALA A 142 -16.27 -12.68 12.75
CA ALA A 142 -17.11 -11.69 13.43
C ALA A 142 -17.52 -12.13 14.85
N SER A 143 -17.80 -13.43 15.04
CA SER A 143 -18.20 -14.03 16.32
C SER A 143 -17.06 -14.18 17.33
N ALA A 144 -15.79 -14.09 16.93
CA ALA A 144 -14.64 -14.33 17.80
C ALA A 144 -13.84 -13.05 18.15
N LYS A 145 -14.26 -11.87 17.69
CA LYS A 145 -13.47 -10.62 17.85
C LYS A 145 -13.34 -10.14 19.31
N GLY A 146 -14.21 -10.58 20.23
CA GLY A 146 -14.16 -10.19 21.66
C GLY A 146 -14.62 -8.76 21.98
N TYR A 147 -15.08 -8.01 20.98
CA TYR A 147 -15.74 -6.71 21.11
C TYR A 147 -16.86 -6.58 20.08
N VAL A 148 -17.80 -5.67 20.31
CA VAL A 148 -18.91 -5.40 19.40
C VAL A 148 -18.63 -4.12 18.61
N VAL A 149 -18.81 -4.20 17.29
CA VAL A 149 -18.93 -3.06 16.38
C VAL A 149 -20.42 -2.83 16.19
N GLU A 150 -20.90 -1.64 16.55
CA GLU A 150 -22.32 -1.25 16.43
C GLU A 150 -22.39 0.29 16.41
N PRO A 151 -22.02 0.93 15.29
CA PRO A 151 -22.07 2.38 15.16
C PRO A 151 -23.49 2.92 15.33
N THR A 152 -23.63 4.11 15.91
CA THR A 152 -24.94 4.79 15.99
C THR A 152 -25.40 5.25 14.61
N PHE A 153 -26.69 5.57 14.49
CA PHE A 153 -27.21 6.13 13.25
C PHE A 153 -26.49 7.43 12.85
N GLU A 154 -26.19 8.30 13.81
CA GLU A 154 -25.45 9.54 13.59
C GLU A 154 -24.01 9.28 13.12
N GLU A 155 -23.35 8.24 13.65
CA GLU A 155 -22.03 7.82 13.18
C GLU A 155 -22.07 7.30 11.74
N LEU A 156 -23.07 6.48 11.39
CA LEU A 156 -23.28 6.00 10.03
C LEU A 156 -23.49 7.17 9.07
N VAL A 157 -24.32 8.15 9.44
CA VAL A 157 -24.54 9.37 8.64
C VAL A 157 -23.24 10.13 8.45
N ARG A 158 -22.45 10.36 9.52
CA ARG A 158 -21.15 11.06 9.41
C ARG A 158 -20.17 10.33 8.49
N ILE A 159 -20.14 9.01 8.52
CA ILE A 159 -19.29 8.20 7.61
C ILE A 159 -19.75 8.41 6.16
N MET A 160 -21.06 8.30 5.90
CA MET A 160 -21.61 8.50 4.55
C MET A 160 -21.36 9.92 4.03
N GLU A 161 -21.54 10.94 4.87
CA GLU A 161 -21.24 12.34 4.54
C GLU A 161 -19.77 12.55 4.23
N HIS A 162 -18.85 11.92 4.98
CA HIS A 162 -17.42 11.96 4.69
C HIS A 162 -17.11 11.47 3.27
N PHE A 163 -17.57 10.26 2.90
CA PHE A 163 -17.34 9.72 1.56
C PHE A 163 -18.07 10.50 0.45
N ARG A 164 -19.21 11.10 0.75
CA ARG A 164 -19.97 11.94 -0.20
C ARG A 164 -19.33 13.31 -0.42
N SER A 165 -18.61 13.83 0.57
CA SER A 165 -17.90 15.12 0.50
C SER A 165 -16.58 15.08 -0.26
N MET A 166 -16.11 13.89 -0.65
CA MET A 166 -14.85 13.73 -1.36
C MET A 166 -14.85 14.42 -2.73
N GLU A 167 -13.81 15.19 -3.00
CA GLU A 167 -13.55 15.82 -4.29
C GLU A 167 -12.20 15.36 -4.86
N PRO A 168 -12.05 15.27 -6.19
CA PRO A 168 -13.04 15.62 -7.23
C PRO A 168 -14.12 14.56 -7.45
N ILE A 169 -13.90 13.33 -6.99
CA ILE A 169 -14.81 12.21 -7.21
C ILE A 169 -15.18 11.59 -5.85
N PRO A 170 -16.46 11.66 -5.45
CA PRO A 170 -16.94 10.98 -4.26
C PRO A 170 -17.15 9.49 -4.51
N ALA A 171 -17.22 8.71 -3.43
CA ALA A 171 -17.53 7.29 -3.55
C ALA A 171 -18.88 7.08 -4.26
N VAL A 172 -18.89 6.19 -5.25
CA VAL A 172 -20.06 5.94 -6.11
C VAL A 172 -20.87 4.72 -5.66
N LEU A 173 -20.28 3.84 -4.85
CA LEU A 173 -20.92 2.66 -4.29
C LEU A 173 -20.91 2.70 -2.77
N LEU A 174 -22.00 2.24 -2.16
CA LEU A 174 -22.10 1.96 -0.73
C LEU A 174 -22.34 0.46 -0.55
N GLN A 175 -21.50 -0.19 0.23
CA GLN A 175 -21.68 -1.55 0.69
C GLN A 175 -21.85 -1.55 2.20
N LEU A 176 -23.05 -1.89 2.64
CA LEU A 176 -23.29 -2.24 4.03
C LEU A 176 -22.82 -3.68 4.24
N SER A 177 -21.95 -3.88 5.21
CA SER A 177 -21.34 -5.17 5.52
C SER A 177 -21.39 -5.42 7.03
N GLY A 178 -20.70 -6.45 7.49
CA GLY A 178 -20.72 -6.87 8.87
C GLY A 178 -20.77 -8.38 9.07
N GLY A 179 -21.24 -8.75 10.26
CA GLY A 179 -21.54 -10.12 10.67
C GLY A 179 -23.01 -10.45 10.58
#